data_AF-A0A6D1AFH6-F1
#
_entry.id   AF-A0A6D1AFH6-F1
#
_cell.length_a   1.000
_cell.length_b   1.000
_cell.length_c   1.000
_cell.angle_alpha   90.00
_cell.angle_beta   90.00
_cell.angle_gamma   90.00
#
_symmetry.space_group_name_H-M   'P 1'
#
loop_
_entity.id
_entity.type
_entity.pdbx_description
1 polymer ?
#
loop_
_entity_poly.entity_id
_entity_poly.type
_entity_poly.pdbx_seq_one_letter_code
_entity_poly.pdbx_strand_id
1 'polypeptide(L)'
;ESHKKLYIISHADQMTANAANSLLKFLEEPNKDTMAVLITEQPQRLLDTIISRCQTLPFQPLQPKAIEDRLIEQDVSPHMARLLAN
;
A
#
# COMPACT_ATOMS: atom_id res chain seq x y z
N GLU A 1 22.49 -2.29 20.66
CA GLU A 1 21.15 -1.96 20.15
C GLU A 1 21.04 -2.34 18.68
N SER A 2 19.90 -2.85 18.23
CA SER A 2 19.68 -3.18 16.81
C SER A 2 19.13 -1.94 16.11
N HIS A 3 19.95 -1.27 15.29
CA HIS A 3 19.57 -0.06 14.56
C HIS A 3 18.73 -0.38 13.31
N LYS A 4 17.55 -0.99 13.49
CA LYS A 4 16.63 -1.24 12.38
C LYS A 4 16.02 0.08 11.88
N LYS A 5 16.13 0.32 10.57
CA LYS A 5 15.56 1.50 9.90
C LYS A 5 14.35 1.08 9.07
N LEU A 6 13.25 1.80 9.20
CA LEU A 6 12.04 1.59 8.41
C LEU A 6 11.72 2.86 7.61
N TYR A 7 11.54 2.71 6.30
CA TYR A 7 11.13 3.77 5.39
C TYR A 7 9.74 3.46 4.84
N ILE A 8 8.83 4.43 4.91
CA ILE A 8 7.49 4.31 4.33
C ILE A 8 7.33 5.39 3.27
N ILE A 9 7.03 4.96 2.05
CA ILE A 9 6.74 5.84 0.91
C ILE A 9 5.27 5.69 0.58
N SER A 10 4.48 6.70 0.94
CA SER A 10 3.07 6.79 0.57
C SER A 10 2.92 7.27 -0.87
N HIS A 11 1.88 6.79 -1.56
CA HIS A 11 1.57 7.14 -2.94
C HIS A 11 2.77 6.99 -3.89
N ALA A 12 3.44 5.83 -3.83
CA ALA A 12 4.64 5.54 -4.61
C ALA A 12 4.42 5.71 -6.12
N ASP A 13 3.19 5.53 -6.60
CA ASP A 13 2.76 5.77 -7.98
C ASP A 13 2.82 7.24 -8.44
N GLN A 14 2.94 8.19 -7.49
CA GLN A 14 3.07 9.62 -7.79
C GLN A 14 4.53 10.08 -7.86
N MET A 15 5.50 9.18 -7.65
CA MET A 15 6.90 9.52 -7.80
C MET A 15 7.20 9.96 -9.23
N THR A 16 8.02 11.00 -9.37
CA THR A 16 8.60 11.32 -10.67
C THR A 16 9.49 10.17 -11.12
N ALA A 17 9.69 10.02 -12.44
CA ALA A 17 10.59 8.99 -12.97
C ALA A 17 12.00 9.09 -12.35
N ASN A 18 12.51 10.30 -12.10
CA ASN A 18 13.81 10.51 -11.47
C ASN A 18 13.85 10.02 -10.01
N ALA A 19 12.79 10.26 -9.24
CA ALA A 19 12.68 9.78 -7.86
C ALA A 19 12.60 8.24 -7.81
N ALA A 20 11.75 7.65 -8.65
CA ALA A 20 11.60 6.20 -8.77
C ALA A 20 12.92 5.51 -9.16
N ASN A 21 13.65 6.05 -10.14
CA ASN A 21 14.96 5.51 -10.55
C ASN A 21 16.03 5.66 -9.45
N SER A 22 16.03 6.77 -8.72
CA SER A 22 16.97 6.98 -7.61
C SER A 22 16.74 5.97 -6.47
N LEU A 23 15.48 5.55 -6.26
CA LEU A 23 15.12 4.55 -5.27
C LEU A 23 15.62 3.14 -5.63
N LEU A 24 15.77 2.81 -6.91
CA LEU A 24 16.18 1.47 -7.36
C LEU A 24 17.49 1.01 -6.73
N LYS A 25 18.50 1.89 -6.67
CA LYS A 25 19.80 1.57 -6.08
C LYS A 25 19.66 1.13 -4.62
N PHE A 26 18.75 1.76 -3.88
CA PHE A 26 18.47 1.42 -2.49
C PHE A 26 17.71 0.09 -2.33
N LEU A 27 16.82 -0.24 -3.28
CA LEU A 27 16.10 -1.52 -3.28
C LEU A 27 16.99 -2.70 -3.70
N GLU A 28 17.99 -2.47 -4.54
CA GLU A 28 18.95 -3.49 -4.99
C GLU A 28 19.94 -3.91 -3.90
N GLU A 29 20.48 -2.93 -3.18
CA GLU A 29 21.48 -3.13 -2.14
C GLU A 29 21.01 -2.46 -0.84
N PRO A 30 19.97 -3.00 -0.18
CA PRO A 30 19.50 -2.45 1.07
C PRO A 30 20.58 -2.61 2.14
N ASN A 31 20.82 -1.55 2.92
CA ASN A 31 21.71 -1.62 4.07
C ASN A 31 21.23 -2.70 5.05
N LYS A 32 22.18 -3.33 5.75
CA LYS A 32 21.86 -4.25 6.86
C LYS A 32 20.91 -3.54 7.83
N ASP A 33 19.87 -4.27 8.25
CA ASP A 33 18.81 -3.78 9.15
C ASP A 33 17.88 -2.70 8.57
N THR A 34 17.74 -2.58 7.25
CA THR A 34 16.79 -1.63 6.63
C THR A 34 15.59 -2.32 5.99
N MET A 35 14.40 -1.76 6.18
CA MET A 35 13.15 -2.18 5.53
C MET A 35 12.49 -0.97 4.85
N ALA A 36 11.91 -1.21 3.67
CA ALA A 36 11.15 -0.22 2.93
C ALA A 36 9.74 -0.74 2.67
N VAL A 37 8.75 0.14 2.85
CA VAL A 37 7.34 -0.13 2.57
C VAL A 37 6.87 0.93 1.57
N LEU A 38 6.48 0.48 0.39
CA LEU A 38 5.90 1.34 -0.65
C LEU A 38 4.41 1.08 -0.67
N ILE A 39 3.62 2.14 -0.54
CA ILE A 39 2.17 2.10 -0.55
C ILE A 39 1.70 2.75 -1.85
N THR A 40 0.83 2.08 -2.59
CA THR A 40 0.28 2.56 -3.85
C THR A 40 -1.16 2.10 -4.04
N GLU A 41 -1.96 2.93 -4.68
CA GLU A 41 -3.32 2.60 -5.14
C GLU A 41 -3.32 2.16 -6.62
N GLN A 42 -2.22 2.42 -7.34
CA GLN A 42 -2.09 2.21 -8.78
C GLN A 42 -0.77 1.48 -9.08
N PRO A 43 -0.64 0.19 -8.71
CA PRO A 43 0.59 -0.57 -8.88
C PRO A 43 1.09 -0.60 -10.33
N GLN A 44 0.19 -0.53 -11.32
CA GLN A 44 0.50 -0.45 -12.75
C GLN A 44 1.23 0.83 -13.18
N ARG A 45 1.27 1.88 -12.33
CA ARG A 45 2.02 3.12 -12.59
C ARG A 45 3.44 3.08 -12.02
N LEU A 46 3.74 2.08 -11.18
CA LEU A 46 5.11 1.87 -10.72
C LEU A 46 5.96 1.29 -11.85
N LEU A 47 7.27 1.55 -11.79
CA LEU A 47 8.22 0.92 -12.70
C LEU A 47 8.28 -0.59 -12.43
N ASP A 48 8.25 -1.42 -13.48
CA ASP A 48 8.42 -2.87 -13.37
C ASP A 48 9.72 -3.27 -12.63
N THR A 49 10.75 -2.41 -12.71
CA THR A 49 12.02 -2.59 -12.01
C THR A 49 11.90 -2.44 -10.50
N ILE A 50 10.97 -1.61 -9.99
CA ILE A 50 10.62 -1.54 -8.58
C ILE A 50 9.82 -2.79 -8.19
N ILE A 51 8.79 -3.14 -8.95
CA ILE A 51 7.91 -4.28 -8.65
C ILE A 51 8.71 -5.58 -8.56
N SER A 52 9.64 -5.82 -9.48
CA SER A 52 10.48 -7.02 -9.49
C SER A 52 11.45 -7.15 -8.31
N ARG A 53 11.72 -6.06 -7.58
CA ARG A 53 12.62 -6.01 -6.40
C ARG A 53 11.86 -5.88 -5.08
N CYS A 54 10.54 -5.79 -5.12
CA CYS A 54 9.69 -5.68 -3.94
C CYS A 54 8.82 -6.92 -3.79
N GLN A 55 8.47 -7.25 -2.54
CA GLN A 55 7.38 -8.18 -2.27
C GLN A 55 6.05 -7.45 -2.42
N THR A 56 5.24 -7.85 -3.40
CA THR A 56 3.90 -7.30 -3.57
C THR A 56 2.94 -7.93 -2.57
N LEU A 57 2.32 -7.10 -1.74
CA LEU A 57 1.26 -7.50 -0.81
C LEU A 57 -0.05 -6.83 -1.24
N PRO A 58 -0.91 -7.49 -2.03
CA PRO A 58 -2.15 -6.89 -2.51
C PRO A 58 -3.20 -6.87 -1.38
N PHE A 59 -3.75 -5.70 -1.09
CA PHE A 59 -4.86 -5.55 -0.17
C PHE A 59 -6.16 -5.82 -0.94
N GLN A 60 -6.86 -6.89 -0.56
CA GLN A 60 -8.13 -7.22 -1.16
C GLN A 60 -9.25 -6.37 -0.54
N PRO A 61 -10.28 -5.99 -1.31
CA PRO A 61 -11.46 -5.35 -0.75
C PRO A 61 -12.08 -6.22 0.35
N LEU A 62 -12.63 -5.56 1.37
CA LEU A 62 -13.45 -6.25 2.37
C LEU A 62 -14.72 -6.78 1.72
N GLN A 63 -15.27 -7.87 2.26
CA GLN A 63 -16.56 -8.37 1.80
C GLN A 63 -17.64 -7.30 2.07
N PRO A 64 -18.53 -7.00 1.11
CA PRO A 64 -19.61 -6.03 1.30
C PRO A 64 -20.40 -6.26 2.59
N LYS A 65 -20.63 -7.54 2.95
CA LYS A 65 -21.34 -7.87 4.19
C LYS A 65 -20.61 -7.40 5.45
N ALA A 66 -19.29 -7.56 5.51
CA ALA A 66 -18.50 -7.08 6.64
C ALA A 66 -18.52 -5.55 6.75
N ILE A 67 -18.56 -4.84 5.62
CA ILE A 67 -18.70 -3.38 5.59
C ILE A 67 -20.09 -2.97 6.07
N GLU A 68 -21.16 -3.61 5.56
CA GLU A 68 -22.55 -3.36 5.97
C GLU A 68 -22.73 -3.55 7.47
N ASP A 69 -22.30 -4.70 8.01
CA ASP A 69 -22.43 -5.03 9.43
C ASP A 69 -21.68 -4.00 10.29
N ARG A 70 -20.47 -3.60 9.88
CA ARG A 70 -19.69 -2.58 10.58
C ARG A 70 -20.34 -1.19 10.54
N LEU A 71 -21.01 -0.83 9.45
CA LEU A 71 -21.72 0.44 9.34
C LEU A 71 -22.98 0.44 10.22
N ILE A 72 -23.70 -0.68 10.30
CA ILE A 72 -24.85 -0.83 11.20
C ILE A 72 -24.42 -0.72 12.67
N GLU A 73 -23.27 -1.31 13.04
CA GLU A 73 -22.67 -1.13 14.38
C GLU A 73 -22.32 0.33 14.70
N GLN A 74 -22.14 1.17 13.68
CA GLN A 74 -21.86 2.60 13.79
C GLN A 74 -23.14 3.45 13.67
N ASP A 75 -24.31 2.85 13.92
CA ASP A 75 -25.64 3.48 13.87
C ASP A 75 -26.03 4.03 12.48
N VAL A 76 -25.38 3.56 11.41
CA VAL A 76 -25.82 3.83 10.04
C VAL A 76 -27.07 2.99 9.75
N SER A 77 -28.10 3.60 9.17
CA SER A 77 -29.34 2.88 8.87
C SER A 77 -29.08 1.68 7.94
N PRO A 78 -29.75 0.53 8.12
CA PRO A 78 -29.47 -0.69 7.33
C PRO A 78 -29.58 -0.47 5.81
N HIS A 79 -30.52 0.37 5.36
CA HIS A 79 -30.66 0.72 3.95
C HIS A 79 -29.44 1.48 3.42
N MET A 80 -28.94 2.47 4.18
CA MET A 80 -27.76 3.25 3.81
C MET A 80 -26.48 2.41 3.88
N ALA A 81 -26.33 1.59 4.92
CA ALA A 81 -25.20 0.68 5.09
C ALA A 81 -25.05 -0.26 3.88
N ARG A 82 -26.16 -0.82 3.39
CA ARG A 82 -26.17 -1.69 2.20
C ARG A 82 -25.78 -0.95 0.91
N LEU A 83 -26.17 0.32 0.76
CA LEU A 83 -25.80 1.12 -0.40
C LEU A 83 -24.30 1.48 -0.39
N LEU A 84 -23.74 1.81 0.77
CA LEU A 84 -22.33 2.20 0.92
C LEU A 84 -21.36 1.01 0.86
N ALA A 85 -21.84 -0.20 1.13
CA ALA A 85 -21.03 -1.41 1.12
C ALA A 85 -20.84 -2.05 -0.27
N ASN A 86 -21.61 -1.61 -1.27
CA ASN A 86 -21.54 -2.07 -2.66
C ASN A 86 -20.85 -1.05 -3.56
#